data_AF-A0A7L1XXN1-F1
#
_entry.id   AF-A0A7L1XXN1-F1
#
_cell.length_a   1.000
_cell.length_b   1.000
_cell.length_c   1.000
_cell.angle_alpha   90.00
_cell.angle_beta   90.00
_cell.angle_gamma   90.00
#
_symmetry.space_group_name_H-M   'P 1'
#
loop_
_entity.id
_entity.type
_entity.pdbx_description
1 polymer ?
#
loop_
_entity_poly.entity_id
_entity_poly.type
_entity_poly.pdbx_seq_one_letter_code
_entity_poly.pdbx_strand_id
1 'polypeptide(L)'
;MEPPNATLPSPTLSPLPAATLKWDGRLLVACVALGLPANAFTLWLTGWRLRCRGLATFIFSLATSDFLFLANSLLQIWSVAHGHHWQLGTHFCRLHSFLYALGYYSGLFLLATISMDRCLLVATPLWYRCHRPTRLP
;
A
#
# COMPACT_ATOMS: atom_id res chain seq x y z
N MET A 1 27.99 -47.55 -21.06
CA MET A 1 28.79 -46.48 -20.44
C MET A 1 27.97 -45.20 -20.54
N GLU A 2 27.22 -44.89 -19.49
CA GLU A 2 26.33 -43.73 -19.38
C GLU A 2 27.14 -42.61 -18.67
N PRO A 3 27.13 -41.35 -19.15
CA PRO A 3 27.88 -40.27 -18.50
C PRO A 3 27.27 -39.91 -17.13
N PRO A 4 28.09 -39.43 -16.16
CA PRO A 4 27.62 -39.10 -14.83
C PRO A 4 26.64 -37.93 -14.86
N ASN A 5 25.42 -38.21 -14.38
CA ASN A 5 24.34 -37.26 -14.17
C ASN A 5 24.81 -36.12 -13.25
N ALA A 6 25.04 -34.94 -13.82
CA ALA A 6 25.35 -33.74 -13.05
C ALA A 6 24.09 -33.30 -12.30
N THR A 7 24.01 -33.68 -11.02
CA THR A 7 23.02 -33.17 -10.08
C THR A 7 23.23 -31.67 -9.88
N LEU A 8 22.36 -30.87 -10.51
CA LEU A 8 22.18 -29.46 -10.18
C LEU A 8 21.86 -29.32 -8.68
N PRO A 9 22.51 -28.41 -7.93
CA PRO A 9 22.13 -28.16 -6.56
C PRO A 9 20.73 -27.54 -6.54
N SER A 10 19.76 -28.28 -6.02
CA SER A 10 18.45 -27.76 -5.62
C SER A 10 18.66 -26.57 -4.67
N PRO A 11 17.96 -25.43 -4.87
CA PRO A 11 18.12 -24.27 -4.00
C PRO A 11 17.75 -24.65 -2.57
N THR A 12 18.76 -24.74 -1.71
CA THR A 12 18.63 -24.94 -0.27
C THR A 12 17.98 -23.70 0.33
N LEU A 13 16.65 -23.65 0.32
CA LEU A 13 15.90 -22.76 1.20
C LEU A 13 16.14 -23.25 2.63
N SER A 14 17.10 -22.62 3.30
CA SER A 14 17.35 -22.85 4.72
C SER A 14 16.09 -22.54 5.52
N PRO A 15 15.65 -23.43 6.43
CA PRO A 15 14.55 -23.11 7.31
C PRO A 15 15.04 -22.02 8.27
N LEU A 16 14.52 -20.80 8.13
CA LEU A 16 14.71 -19.74 9.12
C LEU A 16 14.38 -20.33 10.51
N PRO A 17 15.18 -20.05 11.56
CA PRO A 17 14.94 -20.60 12.87
C PRO A 17 13.51 -20.25 13.32
N ALA A 18 12.72 -21.22 13.76
CA ALA A 18 11.30 -21.02 14.11
C ALA A 18 11.04 -19.87 15.11
N ALA A 19 12.07 -19.45 15.85
CA ALA A 19 12.06 -18.26 16.70
C ALA A 19 11.90 -16.94 15.91
N THR A 20 12.55 -16.77 14.76
CA THR A 20 12.44 -15.54 13.95
C THR A 20 11.04 -15.41 13.37
N LEU A 21 10.50 -16.50 12.81
CA LEU A 21 9.13 -16.56 12.28
C LEU A 21 8.07 -16.17 13.33
N LYS A 22 8.31 -16.55 14.60
CA LYS A 22 7.41 -16.25 15.73
C LYS A 22 7.39 -14.76 16.07
N TRP A 23 8.53 -14.09 16.02
CA TRP A 23 8.62 -12.64 16.25
C TRP A 23 8.05 -11.86 15.06
N ASP A 24 8.30 -12.32 13.84
CA ASP A 24 7.78 -11.71 12.61
C ASP A 24 6.24 -11.67 12.61
N GLY A 25 5.59 -12.78 13.00
CA GLY A 25 4.14 -12.84 13.13
C GLY A 25 3.59 -11.90 14.22
N ARG A 26 4.26 -11.81 15.38
CA ARG A 26 3.83 -10.90 16.47
C ARG A 26 3.95 -9.44 16.08
N LEU A 27 5.03 -9.07 15.38
CA LEU A 27 5.24 -7.73 14.86
C LEU A 27 4.16 -7.38 13.81
N LEU A 28 3.87 -8.30 12.89
CA LEU A 28 2.79 -8.14 11.90
C LEU A 28 1.44 -7.86 12.56
N VAL A 29 1.06 -8.67 13.55
CA VAL A 29 -0.20 -8.49 14.30
C VAL A 29 -0.23 -7.14 15.02
N ALA A 30 0.86 -6.73 15.67
CA ALA A 30 0.95 -5.44 16.34
C ALA A 30 0.85 -4.26 15.36
N CYS A 31 1.56 -4.32 14.24
CA CYS A 31 1.52 -3.31 13.18
C CYS A 31 0.12 -3.15 12.59
N VAL A 32 -0.59 -4.25 12.38
CA VAL A 32 -1.98 -4.25 11.93
C VAL A 32 -2.91 -3.63 12.98
N ALA A 33 -2.79 -4.07 14.24
CA ALA A 33 -3.68 -3.63 15.32
C ALA A 33 -3.57 -2.11 15.59
N LEU A 34 -2.36 -1.55 15.47
CA LEU A 34 -2.11 -0.12 15.64
C LEU A 34 -2.30 0.67 14.35
N GLY A 35 -1.87 0.11 13.23
CA GLY A 35 -1.83 0.78 11.93
C GLY A 35 -3.20 0.93 11.29
N LEU A 36 -4.11 -0.04 11.45
CA LEU A 36 -5.48 0.08 10.94
C LEU A 36 -6.23 1.28 11.52
N PRO A 37 -6.37 1.42 12.86
CA PRO A 37 -7.10 2.55 13.43
C PRO A 37 -6.39 3.87 13.15
N ALA A 38 -5.05 3.89 13.17
CA ALA A 38 -4.29 5.09 12.84
C ALA A 38 -4.53 5.55 11.39
N ASN A 39 -4.43 4.65 10.40
CA ASN A 39 -4.65 4.98 8.98
C ASN A 39 -6.12 5.24 8.65
N ALA A 40 -7.07 4.60 9.34
CA ALA A 40 -8.48 4.92 9.21
C ALA A 40 -8.80 6.32 9.75
N PHE A 41 -8.18 6.70 10.87
CA PHE A 41 -8.34 8.03 11.44
C PHE A 41 -7.76 9.13 10.53
N THR A 42 -6.58 8.89 9.94
CA THR A 42 -5.99 9.83 8.98
C THR A 42 -6.84 9.96 7.72
N LEU A 43 -7.42 8.87 7.20
CA LEU A 43 -8.39 8.89 6.10
C LEU A 43 -9.62 9.73 6.43
N TRP A 44 -10.19 9.56 7.63
CA TRP A 44 -11.35 10.33 8.07
C TRP A 44 -11.02 11.83 8.16
N LEU A 45 -9.89 12.17 8.78
CA LEU A 45 -9.45 13.54 8.99
C LEU A 45 -9.08 14.25 7.66
N THR A 46 -8.38 13.54 6.77
CA THR A 46 -7.99 14.08 5.47
C THR A 46 -9.14 14.12 4.48
N GLY A 47 -10.05 13.14 4.53
CA GLY A 47 -11.33 13.08 3.81
C GLY A 47 -12.13 14.38 3.96
N TRP A 48 -12.25 14.88 5.20
CA TRP A 48 -12.91 16.14 5.50
C TRP A 48 -12.13 17.38 5.04
N ARG A 49 -10.80 17.26 4.86
CA ARG A 49 -9.87 18.35 4.51
C ARG A 49 -9.40 18.36 3.06
N LEU A 50 -9.95 17.52 2.16
CA LEU A 50 -9.61 17.50 0.72
C LEU A 50 -9.81 18.86 0.01
N ARG A 51 -10.46 19.84 0.65
CA ARG A 51 -10.60 21.21 0.16
C ARG A 51 -9.25 21.98 0.10
N CYS A 52 -8.21 21.53 0.83
CA CYS A 52 -6.91 22.22 0.93
C CYS A 52 -5.79 21.47 0.19
N ARG A 53 -5.57 21.86 -1.08
CA ARG A 53 -4.38 21.69 -1.94
C ARG A 53 -3.36 20.57 -1.63
N GLY A 54 -3.14 19.69 -2.61
CA GLY A 54 -1.92 18.90 -2.88
C GLY A 54 -1.50 17.91 -1.78
N LEU A 55 -1.03 18.44 -0.66
CA LEU A 55 -0.51 17.69 0.48
C LEU A 55 -1.62 16.85 1.15
N ALA A 56 -2.84 17.37 1.25
CA ALA A 56 -3.98 16.60 1.78
C ALA A 56 -4.33 15.40 0.89
N THR A 57 -4.28 15.56 -0.43
CA THR A 57 -4.50 14.47 -1.40
C THR A 57 -3.40 13.42 -1.30
N PHE A 58 -2.14 13.85 -1.11
CA PHE A 58 -1.01 12.96 -0.88
C PHE A 58 -1.13 12.14 0.40
N ILE A 59 -1.43 12.79 1.54
CA ILE A 59 -1.64 12.07 2.80
C ILE A 59 -2.84 11.12 2.68
N PHE A 60 -3.90 11.53 2.00
CA PHE A 60 -5.08 10.68 1.77
C PHE A 60 -4.74 9.44 0.95
N SER A 61 -3.98 9.55 -0.15
CA SER A 61 -3.61 8.37 -0.96
C SER A 61 -2.66 7.43 -0.23
N LEU A 62 -1.71 7.98 0.56
CA LEU A 62 -0.80 7.21 1.39
C LEU A 62 -1.58 6.41 2.46
N ALA A 63 -2.41 7.11 3.24
CA ALA A 63 -3.26 6.49 4.27
C ALA A 63 -4.21 5.43 3.70
N THR A 64 -4.75 5.66 2.49
CA THR A 64 -5.57 4.68 1.78
C THR A 64 -4.76 3.41 1.48
N SER A 65 -3.57 3.56 0.91
CA SER A 65 -2.69 2.44 0.56
C SER A 65 -2.28 1.64 1.79
N ASP A 66 -1.87 2.32 2.87
CA ASP A 66 -1.44 1.66 4.11
C ASP A 66 -2.59 0.91 4.79
N PHE A 67 -3.79 1.50 4.84
CA PHE A 67 -4.98 0.82 5.37
C PHE A 67 -5.29 -0.46 4.59
N LEU A 68 -5.22 -0.41 3.26
CA LEU A 68 -5.50 -1.56 2.40
C LEU A 68 -4.44 -2.65 2.52
N PHE A 69 -3.17 -2.28 2.63
CA PHE A 69 -2.09 -3.22 2.88
C PHE A 69 -2.30 -3.97 4.20
N LEU A 70 -2.60 -3.25 5.28
CA LEU A 70 -2.85 -3.85 6.60
C LEU A 70 -4.12 -4.72 6.61
N ALA A 71 -5.18 -4.30 5.91
CA ALA A 71 -6.41 -5.08 5.78
C ALA A 71 -6.21 -6.37 4.97
N ASN A 72 -5.43 -6.32 3.89
CA ASN A 72 -5.10 -7.51 3.11
C ASN A 72 -4.17 -8.45 3.90
N SER A 73 -3.23 -7.88 4.67
CA SER A 73 -2.35 -8.63 5.55
C SER A 73 -3.14 -9.39 6.63
N LEU A 74 -4.16 -8.78 7.24
CA LEU A 74 -5.08 -9.48 8.16
C LEU A 74 -5.74 -10.70 7.55
N LEU A 75 -6.27 -10.53 6.33
CA LEU A 75 -6.94 -11.62 5.63
C LEU A 75 -5.96 -12.74 5.28
N GLN A 76 -4.71 -12.41 4.94
CA GLN A 76 -3.65 -13.40 4.76
C GLN A 76 -3.31 -14.13 6.05
N ILE A 77 -3.12 -13.42 7.17
CA ILE A 77 -2.84 -14.04 8.47
C ILE A 77 -3.96 -15.01 8.84
N TRP A 78 -5.21 -14.59 8.61
CA TRP A 78 -6.37 -15.41 8.87
C TRP A 78 -6.44 -16.65 7.96
N SER A 79 -6.19 -16.50 6.66
CA SER A 79 -6.25 -17.61 5.70
C SER A 79 -5.14 -18.64 5.92
N VAL A 80 -3.94 -18.19 6.29
CA VAL A 80 -2.82 -19.06 6.68
C VAL A 80 -3.15 -19.81 7.98
N ALA A 81 -3.75 -19.13 8.97
CA ALA A 81 -4.18 -19.77 10.22
C ALA A 81 -5.21 -20.89 10.00
N HIS A 82 -5.96 -20.85 8.89
CA HIS A 82 -6.95 -21.86 8.51
C HIS A 82 -6.47 -22.81 7.40
N GLY A 83 -5.15 -22.87 7.16
CA GLY A 83 -4.56 -23.85 6.24
C GLY A 83 -4.86 -23.60 4.76
N HIS A 84 -4.93 -22.33 4.33
CA HIS A 84 -5.22 -21.90 2.96
C HIS A 84 -6.60 -22.31 2.40
N HIS A 85 -7.45 -22.94 3.20
CA HIS A 85 -8.84 -23.21 2.84
C HIS A 85 -9.72 -22.02 3.24
N TRP A 86 -10.45 -21.45 2.27
CA TRP A 86 -11.29 -20.28 2.48
C TRP A 86 -12.60 -20.65 3.20
N GLN A 87 -12.51 -20.87 4.51
CA GLN A 87 -13.63 -21.31 5.37
C GLN A 87 -14.49 -20.14 5.88
N LEU A 88 -14.10 -18.89 5.61
CA LEU A 88 -14.69 -17.70 6.23
C LEU A 88 -16.03 -17.26 5.60
N GLY A 89 -16.57 -18.06 4.67
CA GLY A 89 -17.84 -17.80 4.01
C GLY A 89 -17.77 -16.73 2.91
N THR A 90 -18.91 -16.48 2.27
CA THR A 90 -19.05 -15.59 1.11
C THR A 90 -18.77 -14.12 1.43
N HIS A 91 -19.12 -13.66 2.64
CA HIS A 91 -18.91 -12.28 3.07
C HIS A 91 -17.44 -11.86 3.03
N PHE A 92 -16.54 -12.70 3.55
CA PHE A 92 -15.11 -12.40 3.56
C PHE A 92 -14.44 -12.60 2.19
N CYS A 93 -14.95 -13.51 1.36
CA CYS A 93 -14.53 -13.58 -0.04
C CYS A 93 -14.86 -12.27 -0.78
N ARG A 94 -16.07 -11.75 -0.58
CA ARG A 94 -16.50 -10.47 -1.16
C ARG A 94 -15.70 -9.29 -0.60
N LEU A 95 -15.39 -9.31 0.70
CA LEU A 95 -14.52 -8.33 1.34
C LEU A 95 -13.11 -8.35 0.73
N HIS A 96 -12.55 -9.54 0.48
CA HIS A 96 -11.24 -9.65 -0.16
C HIS A 96 -11.25 -9.06 -1.57
N SER A 97 -12.27 -9.39 -2.39
CA SER A 97 -12.43 -8.76 -3.71
C SER A 97 -12.60 -7.25 -3.63
N PHE A 98 -13.33 -6.76 -2.63
CA PHE A 98 -13.52 -5.33 -2.39
C PHE A 98 -12.20 -4.64 -2.03
N LEU A 99 -11.42 -5.21 -1.10
CA LEU A 99 -10.09 -4.69 -0.74
C LEU A 99 -9.13 -4.71 -1.92
N TYR A 100 -9.20 -5.73 -2.77
CA TYR A 100 -8.42 -5.80 -4.00
C TYR A 100 -8.76 -4.65 -4.96
N ALA A 101 -10.06 -4.39 -5.16
CA ALA A 101 -10.54 -3.27 -5.96
C ALA A 101 -10.09 -1.93 -5.37
N LEU A 102 -10.21 -1.74 -4.05
CA LEU A 102 -9.72 -0.52 -3.39
C LEU A 102 -8.21 -0.36 -3.54
N GLY A 103 -7.43 -1.44 -3.48
CA GLY A 103 -5.97 -1.43 -3.72
C GLY A 103 -5.63 -0.96 -5.13
N TYR A 104 -6.42 -1.37 -6.11
CA TYR A 104 -6.31 -0.85 -7.47
C TYR A 104 -6.61 0.66 -7.54
N TYR A 105 -7.70 1.10 -6.90
CA TYR A 105 -8.06 2.52 -6.85
C TYR A 105 -7.04 3.37 -6.07
N SER A 106 -6.44 2.86 -4.99
CA SER A 106 -5.41 3.60 -4.25
C SER A 106 -4.18 3.85 -5.10
N GLY A 107 -3.80 2.89 -5.95
CA GLY A 107 -2.76 3.08 -6.97
C GLY A 107 -3.10 4.20 -7.97
N LEU A 108 -4.34 4.25 -8.44
CA LEU A 108 -4.82 5.35 -9.30
C LEU A 108 -4.76 6.71 -8.60
N PHE A 109 -5.12 6.77 -7.32
CA PHE A 109 -5.00 8.00 -6.53
C PHE A 109 -3.55 8.43 -6.30
N LEU A 110 -2.64 7.48 -6.08
CA LEU A 110 -1.20 7.75 -5.99
C LEU A 110 -0.68 8.35 -7.30
N LEU A 111 -1.01 7.74 -8.44
CA LEU A 111 -0.65 8.24 -9.76
C LEU A 111 -1.24 9.63 -10.03
N ALA A 112 -2.50 9.84 -9.70
CA ALA A 112 -3.15 11.15 -9.84
C ALA A 112 -2.46 12.22 -8.98
N THR A 113 -2.07 11.86 -7.76
CA THR A 113 -1.34 12.76 -6.86
C THR A 113 0.05 13.09 -7.40
N ILE A 114 0.82 12.10 -7.86
CA ILE A 114 2.14 12.30 -8.47
C ILE A 114 2.01 13.18 -9.72
N SER A 115 1.00 12.93 -10.55
CA SER A 115 0.71 13.75 -11.73
C SER A 115 0.36 15.18 -11.36
N MET A 116 -0.50 15.39 -10.35
CA MET A 116 -0.82 16.72 -9.85
C MET A 116 0.41 17.45 -9.32
N ASP A 117 1.24 16.79 -8.52
CA ASP A 117 2.48 17.37 -7.97
C ASP A 117 3.40 17.86 -9.10
N ARG A 118 3.61 17.02 -10.12
CA ARG A 118 4.39 17.39 -11.32
C ARG A 118 3.76 18.52 -12.11
N CYS A 119 2.44 18.51 -12.30
CA CYS A 119 1.73 19.61 -12.95
C CYS A 119 1.86 20.91 -12.16
N LEU A 120 1.81 20.88 -10.83
CA LEU A 120 2.02 22.04 -9.96
C LEU A 120 3.45 22.59 -10.05
N LEU A 121 4.45 21.71 -10.01
CA LEU A 121 5.87 22.06 -10.19
C LEU A 121 6.16 22.68 -11.56
N VAL A 122 5.45 22.26 -12.62
CA VAL A 122 5.59 22.84 -13.97
C VAL A 122 4.78 24.13 -14.12
N ALA A 123 3.58 24.19 -13.53
CA ALA A 123 2.71 25.35 -13.63
C ALA A 123 3.24 26.54 -12.81
N THR A 124 3.91 26.32 -11.68
CA THR A 124 4.45 27.40 -10.82
C THR A 124 5.47 28.32 -11.52
N PRO A 125 6.52 27.83 -12.22
CA PRO A 125 7.44 28.69 -12.97
C PRO A 125 6.78 29.34 -14.19
N LEU A 126 5.81 28.67 -14.83
CA LEU A 126 5.03 29.23 -15.94
C LEU A 126 4.13 30.37 -15.47
N TRP A 127 3.44 30.19 -14.34
CA TRP A 127 2.63 31.22 -13.71
C TRP A 127 3.49 32.42 -13.34
N TYR A 128 4.68 32.20 -12.75
CA TYR A 128 5.61 33.27 -12.43
C TYR A 128 6.16 33.98 -13.68
N ARG A 129 6.42 33.27 -14.78
CA ARG A 129 6.85 33.85 -16.06
C ARG A 129 5.75 34.67 -16.74
N CYS A 130 4.51 34.19 -16.75
CA CYS A 130 3.38 34.87 -17.37
C CYS A 130 2.83 36.04 -16.54
N HIS A 131 2.96 35.99 -15.20
CA HIS A 131 2.55 37.08 -14.31
C HIS A 131 3.67 38.01 -13.89
N ARG A 132 4.92 37.81 -14.33
CA ARG A 132 5.94 38.84 -14.18
C ARG A 132 5.51 40.04 -15.02
N PRO A 133 5.12 41.19 -14.43
CA PRO A 133 4.93 42.39 -15.22
C PRO A 133 6.28 42.70 -15.85
N THR A 134 6.33 42.79 -17.17
CA THR A 134 7.43 43.41 -17.88
C THR A 134 7.52 44.87 -17.44
N ARG A 135 8.17 45.11 -16.30
CA ARG A 135 8.71 46.43 -16.00
C ARG A 135 9.90 46.61 -16.95
N LEU A 136 9.60 47.17 -18.12
CA LEU A 136 10.49 48.11 -18.80
C LEU A 136 10.75 49.27 -17.80
N PRO A 137 11.98 49.80 -17.68
CA PRO A 137 12.82 50.30 -18.77
C PRO A 137 14.19 49.61 -18.93
#